data_AF-A0A2G1X3M6-F1
#
_entry.id   AF-A0A2G1X3M6-F1
#
_cell.length_a   1.000
_cell.length_b   1.000
_cell.length_c   1.000
_cell.angle_alpha   90.00
_cell.angle_beta   90.00
_cell.angle_gamma   90.00
#
_symmetry.space_group_name_H-M   'P 1'
#
loop_
_entity.id
_entity.type
_entity.pdbx_description
1 polymer ?
#
loop_
_entity_poly.entity_id
_entity_poly.type
_entity_poly.pdbx_seq_one_letter_code
_entity_poly.pdbx_strand_id
1 'polypeptide(L)'
;VEAAEEFADRIVSEEMTAQLEQDMAAIAAGEKAYDEVTEASRELLSRVFDDLTESREAVGDHLQNSLKADKTLGPCPECGADLLVRKSRQGSYFVGCDGYPDCEYTLPLPSTGKPLILDETCEDHELRHVKMLAGRKTFVHGCPQCKADEADEQEDEVIGTCPDCGEEHGGDLAIKRLRSGSRLVGCTRYPDCDYSLPLPRRGEIEVTDETCEEHDLPHLRVHSGDEPWELGCPICNYREFTARQEGSELQAVEGIGEKTAAKLKDAGVDGVDELKSADPDDLASDVDGVGADTVRDWQAKAD
;
A
#
# COMPACT_ATOMS: atom_id res chain seq x y z
N VAL A 1 -15.51 -25.98 1.47
CA VAL A 1 -16.09 -27.27 1.91
C VAL A 1 -17.49 -27.37 1.36
N GLU A 2 -18.37 -26.40 1.66
CA GLU A 2 -19.73 -26.32 1.09
C GLU A 2 -19.80 -26.53 -0.43
N ALA A 3 -19.06 -25.77 -1.24
CA ALA A 3 -19.10 -25.95 -2.71
C ALA A 3 -18.63 -27.35 -3.18
N ALA A 4 -17.75 -28.02 -2.43
CA ALA A 4 -17.32 -29.38 -2.78
C ALA A 4 -18.35 -30.42 -2.35
N GLU A 5 -19.06 -30.20 -1.24
CA GLU A 5 -20.18 -31.03 -0.78
C GLU A 5 -21.41 -30.87 -1.69
N GLU A 6 -21.68 -29.67 -2.19
CA GLU A 6 -22.84 -29.39 -3.04
C GLU A 6 -22.67 -29.94 -4.47
N PHE A 7 -21.48 -29.79 -5.06
CA PHE A 7 -21.26 -30.09 -6.48
C PHE A 7 -20.34 -31.28 -6.75
N ALA A 8 -19.65 -31.80 -5.73
CA ALA A 8 -18.72 -32.92 -5.85
C ALA A 8 -18.82 -33.90 -4.66
N ASP A 9 -20.02 -34.07 -4.11
CA ASP A 9 -20.32 -34.89 -2.92
C ASP A 9 -19.57 -36.24 -2.92
N ARG A 10 -19.59 -36.93 -4.07
CA ARG A 10 -18.97 -38.25 -4.19
C ARG A 10 -17.46 -38.23 -3.92
N ILE A 11 -16.74 -37.20 -4.38
CA ILE A 11 -15.27 -37.09 -4.20
C ILE A 11 -14.91 -36.78 -2.75
N VAL A 12 -15.74 -36.00 -2.05
CA VAL A 12 -15.50 -35.64 -0.64
C VAL A 12 -16.09 -36.65 0.34
N SER A 13 -16.81 -37.65 -0.15
CA SER A 13 -17.43 -38.68 0.68
C SER A 13 -16.42 -39.62 1.35
N GLU A 14 -16.67 -39.95 2.61
CA GLU A 14 -15.94 -41.00 3.32
C GLU A 14 -16.04 -42.36 2.62
N GLU A 15 -17.19 -42.63 1.96
CA GLU A 15 -17.45 -43.88 1.24
C GLU A 15 -16.46 -44.08 0.08
N MET A 16 -16.24 -43.04 -0.74
CA MET A 16 -15.28 -43.12 -1.85
C MET A 16 -13.85 -43.30 -1.35
N THR A 17 -13.50 -42.63 -0.24
CA THR A 17 -12.16 -42.78 0.37
C THR A 17 -11.97 -44.20 0.88
N ALA A 18 -12.96 -44.77 1.57
CA ALA A 18 -12.92 -46.15 2.06
C ALA A 18 -12.81 -47.16 0.91
N GLN A 19 -13.51 -46.93 -0.21
CA GLN A 19 -13.46 -47.78 -1.39
C GLN A 19 -12.05 -47.78 -2.03
N LEU A 20 -11.44 -46.61 -2.18
CA LEU A 20 -10.09 -46.50 -2.74
C LEU A 20 -9.04 -47.19 -1.87
N GLU A 21 -9.12 -47.03 -0.54
CA GLU A 21 -8.25 -47.72 0.42
C GLU A 21 -8.40 -49.25 0.32
N GLN A 22 -9.64 -49.75 0.20
CA GLN A 22 -9.88 -51.19 0.00
C GLN A 22 -9.32 -51.70 -1.32
N ASP A 23 -9.47 -50.94 -2.41
CA ASP A 23 -8.94 -51.33 -3.72
C ASP A 23 -7.40 -51.33 -3.73
N MET A 24 -6.76 -50.38 -3.06
CA MET A 24 -5.30 -50.37 -2.86
C MET A 24 -4.82 -51.57 -2.04
N ALA A 25 -5.54 -51.91 -0.96
CA ALA A 25 -5.23 -53.08 -0.14
C ALA A 25 -5.38 -54.40 -0.93
N ALA A 26 -6.42 -54.51 -1.76
CA ALA A 26 -6.65 -55.68 -2.61
C ALA A 26 -5.54 -55.85 -3.68
N ILE A 27 -5.02 -54.76 -4.25
CA ILE A 27 -3.84 -54.82 -5.13
C ILE A 27 -2.62 -55.33 -4.35
N ALA A 28 -2.37 -54.78 -3.16
CA ALA A 28 -1.22 -55.16 -2.33
C ALA A 28 -1.26 -56.64 -1.90
N ALA A 29 -2.47 -57.17 -1.65
CA ALA A 29 -2.70 -58.58 -1.33
C ALA A 29 -2.65 -59.52 -2.56
N GLY A 30 -2.60 -58.96 -3.79
CA GLY A 30 -2.66 -59.73 -5.04
C GLY A 30 -4.07 -60.23 -5.39
N GLU A 31 -5.11 -59.69 -4.75
CA GLU A 31 -6.50 -60.08 -4.92
C GLU A 31 -7.18 -59.37 -6.12
N LYS A 32 -6.71 -58.18 -6.50
CA LYS A 32 -7.16 -57.43 -7.68
C LYS A 32 -5.98 -57.03 -8.57
N ALA A 33 -6.21 -56.97 -9.87
CA ALA A 33 -5.23 -56.46 -10.82
C ALA A 33 -5.19 -54.92 -10.79
N TYR A 34 -4.00 -54.34 -10.98
CA TYR A 34 -3.81 -52.89 -11.06
C TYR A 34 -4.66 -52.25 -12.18
N ASP A 35 -4.68 -52.88 -13.35
CA ASP A 35 -5.42 -52.38 -14.52
C ASP A 35 -6.93 -52.35 -14.25
N GLU A 36 -7.47 -53.36 -13.58
CA GLU A 36 -8.89 -53.45 -13.19
C GLU A 36 -9.29 -52.29 -12.25
N VAL A 37 -8.50 -52.05 -11.19
CA VAL A 37 -8.76 -50.98 -10.23
C VAL A 37 -8.61 -49.60 -10.86
N THR A 38 -7.60 -49.40 -11.72
CA THR A 38 -7.39 -48.11 -12.37
C THR A 38 -8.46 -47.80 -13.42
N GLU A 39 -8.96 -48.79 -14.15
CA GLU A 39 -10.08 -48.62 -15.08
C GLU A 39 -11.36 -48.24 -14.33
N ALA A 40 -11.71 -48.96 -13.26
CA ALA A 40 -12.86 -48.64 -12.42
C ALA A 40 -12.75 -47.23 -11.79
N SER A 41 -11.56 -46.85 -11.31
CA SER A 41 -11.32 -45.53 -10.75
C SER A 41 -11.46 -44.41 -11.79
N ARG A 42 -10.98 -44.63 -13.02
CA ARG A 42 -11.13 -43.69 -14.13
C ARG A 42 -12.59 -43.51 -14.52
N GLU A 43 -13.36 -44.59 -14.58
CA GLU A 43 -14.78 -44.53 -14.89
C GLU A 43 -15.55 -43.73 -13.81
N LEU A 44 -15.23 -44.00 -12.54
CA LEU A 44 -15.83 -43.28 -11.42
C LEU A 44 -15.49 -41.78 -11.46
N LEU A 45 -14.23 -41.42 -11.72
CA LEU A 45 -13.83 -40.03 -11.88
C LEU A 45 -14.49 -39.36 -13.08
N SER A 46 -14.64 -40.06 -14.21
CA SER A 46 -15.29 -39.51 -15.41
C SER A 46 -16.70 -39.05 -15.11
N ARG A 47 -17.50 -39.87 -14.41
CA ARG A 47 -18.88 -39.53 -14.03
C ARG A 47 -18.92 -38.27 -13.15
N VAL A 48 -18.02 -38.15 -12.18
CA VAL A 48 -17.97 -36.96 -11.33
C VAL A 48 -17.54 -35.71 -12.12
N PHE A 49 -16.61 -35.84 -13.06
CA PHE A 49 -16.24 -34.72 -13.93
C PHE A 49 -17.36 -34.31 -14.88
N ASP A 50 -18.18 -35.25 -15.34
CA ASP A 50 -19.36 -34.96 -16.16
C ASP A 50 -20.36 -34.12 -15.34
N ASP A 51 -20.72 -34.55 -14.13
CA ASP A 51 -21.62 -33.84 -13.22
C ASP A 51 -21.09 -32.42 -12.87
N LEU A 52 -19.79 -32.30 -12.61
CA LEU A 52 -19.12 -31.02 -12.34
C LEU A 52 -19.09 -30.10 -13.56
N THR A 53 -18.95 -30.67 -14.75
CA THR A 53 -18.92 -29.89 -16.00
C THR A 53 -20.31 -29.35 -16.32
N GLU A 54 -21.36 -30.14 -16.08
CA GLU A 54 -22.76 -29.72 -16.19
C GLU A 54 -23.09 -28.60 -15.20
N SER A 55 -22.53 -28.67 -13.99
CA SER A 55 -22.76 -27.68 -12.92
C SER A 55 -21.77 -26.51 -12.91
N ARG A 56 -20.89 -26.39 -13.92
CA ARG A 56 -19.77 -25.45 -13.91
C ARG A 56 -20.16 -23.99 -13.67
N GLU A 57 -21.25 -23.54 -14.29
CA GLU A 57 -21.74 -22.16 -14.14
C GLU A 57 -22.24 -21.91 -12.72
N ALA A 58 -23.08 -22.81 -12.18
CA ALA A 58 -23.59 -22.74 -10.82
C ALA A 58 -22.46 -22.79 -9.76
N VAL A 59 -21.45 -23.65 -9.96
CA VAL A 59 -20.24 -23.68 -9.12
C VAL A 59 -19.51 -22.35 -9.18
N GLY A 60 -19.37 -21.78 -10.38
CA GLY A 60 -18.74 -20.48 -10.60
C GLY A 60 -19.44 -19.37 -9.84
N ASP A 61 -20.76 -19.29 -9.98
CA ASP A 61 -21.59 -18.29 -9.30
C ASP A 61 -21.55 -18.46 -7.78
N HIS A 62 -21.65 -19.69 -7.28
CA HIS A 62 -21.56 -19.98 -5.84
C HIS A 62 -20.21 -19.53 -5.27
N LEU A 63 -19.10 -19.93 -5.91
CA LEU A 63 -17.77 -19.52 -5.48
C LEU A 63 -17.57 -18.01 -5.56
N GLN A 64 -18.05 -17.37 -6.62
CA GLN A 64 -17.95 -15.92 -6.80
C GLN A 64 -18.73 -15.16 -5.73
N ASN A 65 -19.95 -15.58 -5.43
CA ASN A 65 -20.79 -14.96 -4.40
C ASN A 65 -20.18 -15.12 -3.00
N SER A 66 -19.70 -16.32 -2.66
CA SER A 66 -19.03 -16.55 -1.37
C SER A 66 -17.75 -15.71 -1.24
N LEU A 67 -16.93 -15.67 -2.29
CA LEU A 67 -15.73 -14.81 -2.32
C LEU A 67 -16.05 -13.31 -2.30
N LYS A 68 -17.22 -12.89 -2.80
CA LYS A 68 -17.70 -11.51 -2.74
C LYS A 68 -18.16 -11.16 -1.33
N ALA A 69 -18.93 -12.03 -0.68
CA ALA A 69 -19.38 -11.86 0.70
C ALA A 69 -18.20 -11.68 1.67
N ASP A 70 -17.13 -12.48 1.49
CA ASP A 70 -15.89 -12.38 2.28
C ASP A 70 -15.15 -11.05 2.11
N LYS A 71 -15.42 -10.31 1.03
CA LYS A 71 -14.77 -9.03 0.69
C LYS A 71 -15.68 -7.82 0.91
N THR A 72 -16.94 -8.04 1.25
CA THR A 72 -17.93 -6.97 1.35
C THR A 72 -17.73 -6.16 2.62
N LEU A 73 -17.74 -4.85 2.55
CA LEU A 73 -17.60 -3.99 3.71
C LEU A 73 -18.97 -3.54 4.23
N GLY A 74 -19.90 -3.24 3.34
CA GLY A 74 -21.22 -2.69 3.66
C GLY A 74 -21.76 -1.89 2.48
N PRO A 75 -22.84 -1.13 2.65
CA PRO A 75 -23.45 -0.36 1.57
C PRO A 75 -22.61 0.84 1.14
N CYS A 76 -22.63 1.15 -0.16
CA CYS A 76 -22.01 2.34 -0.73
C CYS A 76 -22.87 3.57 -0.41
N PRO A 77 -22.28 4.67 0.10
CA PRO A 77 -23.04 5.88 0.42
C PRO A 77 -23.60 6.61 -0.82
N GLU A 78 -23.01 6.38 -2.01
CA GLU A 78 -23.45 7.06 -3.24
C GLU A 78 -24.59 6.33 -3.97
N CYS A 79 -24.55 4.98 -4.02
CA CYS A 79 -25.49 4.20 -4.83
C CYS A 79 -26.18 3.03 -4.09
N GLY A 80 -25.79 2.75 -2.84
CA GLY A 80 -26.35 1.66 -2.04
C GLY A 80 -25.87 0.25 -2.42
N ALA A 81 -25.06 0.08 -3.48
CA ALA A 81 -24.46 -1.21 -3.82
C ALA A 81 -23.36 -1.61 -2.82
N ASP A 82 -22.90 -2.86 -2.88
CA ASP A 82 -21.86 -3.34 -1.96
C ASP A 82 -20.52 -2.61 -2.17
N LEU A 83 -19.88 -2.19 -1.08
CA LEU A 83 -18.47 -1.82 -1.07
C LEU A 83 -17.61 -3.06 -0.89
N LEU A 84 -16.62 -3.26 -1.76
CA LEU A 84 -15.75 -4.43 -1.72
C LEU A 84 -14.30 -4.02 -1.48
N VAL A 85 -13.57 -4.79 -0.67
CA VAL A 85 -12.12 -4.71 -0.58
C VAL A 85 -11.49 -5.29 -1.86
N ARG A 86 -10.82 -4.42 -2.62
CA ARG A 86 -10.19 -4.70 -3.90
C ARG A 86 -8.67 -4.55 -3.79
N LYS A 87 -7.95 -5.22 -4.69
CA LYS A 87 -6.50 -5.11 -4.84
C LYS A 87 -6.20 -4.41 -6.16
N SER A 88 -5.41 -3.35 -6.12
CA SER A 88 -4.96 -2.62 -7.30
C SER A 88 -3.92 -3.42 -8.09
N ARG A 89 -3.68 -3.04 -9.35
CA ARG A 89 -2.62 -3.63 -10.19
C ARG A 89 -1.23 -3.50 -9.56
N GLN A 90 -1.00 -2.42 -8.81
CA GLN A 90 0.26 -2.12 -8.14
C GLN A 90 0.39 -2.86 -6.80
N GLY A 91 -0.65 -3.59 -6.39
CA GLY A 91 -0.64 -4.46 -5.22
C GLY A 91 -1.18 -3.85 -3.93
N SER A 92 -1.49 -2.55 -3.92
CA SER A 92 -2.19 -1.88 -2.81
C SER A 92 -3.63 -2.35 -2.69
N TYR A 93 -4.23 -2.23 -1.50
CA TYR A 93 -5.64 -2.51 -1.27
C TYR A 93 -6.43 -1.21 -1.14
N PHE A 94 -7.69 -1.25 -1.53
CA PHE A 94 -8.64 -0.16 -1.40
C PHE A 94 -10.05 -0.73 -1.30
N VAL A 95 -11.02 0.08 -0.87
CA VAL A 95 -12.44 -0.26 -0.93
C VAL A 95 -13.01 0.41 -2.19
N GLY A 96 -13.74 -0.34 -3.00
CA GLY A 96 -14.40 0.19 -4.19
C GLY A 96 -15.82 -0.32 -4.33
N CYS A 97 -16.68 0.50 -4.90
CA CYS A 97 -18.06 0.14 -5.17
C CYS A 97 -18.17 -1.02 -6.17
N ASP A 98 -19.08 -1.95 -5.90
CA ASP A 98 -19.41 -3.03 -6.82
C ASP A 98 -20.23 -2.56 -8.02
N GLY A 99 -20.89 -1.41 -7.91
CA GLY A 99 -21.62 -0.75 -9.00
C GLY A 99 -20.74 -0.10 -10.08
N TYR A 100 -19.41 -0.26 -10.04
CA TYR A 100 -18.52 0.23 -11.11
C TYR A 100 -18.87 -0.45 -12.46
N PRO A 101 -18.92 0.29 -13.59
CA PRO A 101 -18.46 1.67 -13.80
C PRO A 101 -19.48 2.76 -13.48
N ASP A 102 -20.73 2.42 -13.15
CA ASP A 102 -21.79 3.41 -12.91
C ASP A 102 -21.60 4.18 -11.60
N CYS A 103 -20.85 3.60 -10.65
CA CYS A 103 -20.44 4.24 -9.40
C CYS A 103 -18.93 4.09 -9.19
N GLU A 104 -18.19 5.20 -9.19
CA GLU A 104 -16.73 5.24 -9.04
C GLU A 104 -16.26 5.48 -7.59
N TYR A 105 -17.19 5.41 -6.62
CA TYR A 105 -16.88 5.56 -5.21
C TYR A 105 -15.75 4.63 -4.75
N THR A 106 -14.73 5.22 -4.11
CA THR A 106 -13.60 4.49 -3.54
C THR A 106 -13.17 5.07 -2.20
N LEU A 107 -12.70 4.21 -1.30
CA LEU A 107 -12.01 4.60 -0.08
C LEU A 107 -10.62 3.98 -0.07
N PRO A 108 -9.56 4.78 0.10
CA PRO A 108 -8.21 4.24 0.16
C PRO A 108 -7.99 3.49 1.48
N LEU A 109 -7.27 2.37 1.42
CA LEU A 109 -6.81 1.67 2.63
C LEU A 109 -5.30 1.92 2.84
N PRO A 110 -4.79 1.72 4.07
CA PRO A 110 -3.36 1.76 4.32
C PRO A 110 -2.59 0.84 3.36
N SER A 111 -1.51 1.34 2.77
CA SER A 111 -0.65 0.57 1.85
C SER A 111 0.14 -0.57 2.51
N THR A 112 0.08 -0.71 3.84
CA THR A 112 0.87 -1.67 4.59
C THR A 112 0.01 -2.84 5.08
N GLY A 113 0.33 -4.04 4.58
CA GLY A 113 -0.29 -5.28 5.04
C GLY A 113 -1.51 -5.72 4.23
N LYS A 114 -2.05 -6.88 4.58
CA LYS A 114 -3.27 -7.43 3.96
C LYS A 114 -4.50 -7.05 4.80
N PRO A 115 -5.57 -6.51 4.20
CA PRO A 115 -6.79 -6.22 4.93
C PRO A 115 -7.51 -7.51 5.34
N LEU A 116 -8.04 -7.50 6.55
CA LEU A 116 -8.95 -8.49 7.11
C LEU A 116 -10.20 -7.75 7.56
N ILE A 117 -11.36 -8.17 7.06
CA ILE A 117 -12.65 -7.59 7.46
C ILE A 117 -13.05 -8.24 8.78
N LEU A 118 -13.48 -7.42 9.73
CA LEU A 118 -13.96 -7.82 11.04
C LEU A 118 -15.49 -7.90 11.04
N ASP A 119 -16.07 -8.64 11.97
CA ASP A 119 -17.53 -8.71 12.15
C ASP A 119 -18.10 -7.44 12.80
N GLU A 120 -17.25 -6.69 13.51
CA GLU A 120 -17.61 -5.40 14.09
C GLU A 120 -17.97 -4.40 12.98
N THR A 121 -19.11 -3.73 13.17
CA THR A 121 -19.67 -2.77 12.20
C THR A 121 -19.72 -1.39 12.82
N CYS A 122 -19.40 -0.38 12.01
CA CYS A 122 -19.49 1.03 12.37
C CYS A 122 -20.96 1.47 12.47
N GLU A 123 -21.32 2.13 13.57
CA GLU A 123 -22.68 2.59 13.83
C GLU A 123 -23.12 3.73 12.89
N ASP A 124 -22.18 4.58 12.45
CA ASP A 124 -22.48 5.75 11.63
C ASP A 124 -22.64 5.43 10.14
N HIS A 125 -21.88 4.43 9.66
CA HIS A 125 -21.72 4.17 8.22
C HIS A 125 -22.17 2.78 7.78
N GLU A 126 -22.58 1.92 8.72
CA GLU A 126 -22.98 0.53 8.45
C GLU A 126 -21.89 -0.29 7.74
N LEU A 127 -20.62 0.12 7.86
CA LEU A 127 -19.46 -0.55 7.29
C LEU A 127 -18.75 -1.42 8.32
N ARG A 128 -18.38 -2.63 7.93
CA ARG A 128 -17.51 -3.52 8.69
C ARG A 128 -16.12 -2.91 8.87
N HIS A 129 -15.56 -3.10 10.06
CA HIS A 129 -14.22 -2.63 10.38
C HIS A 129 -13.14 -3.42 9.64
N VAL A 130 -12.04 -2.75 9.31
CA VAL A 130 -10.88 -3.37 8.65
C VAL A 130 -9.70 -3.44 9.61
N LYS A 131 -9.03 -4.59 9.64
CA LYS A 131 -7.76 -4.82 10.32
C LYS A 131 -6.66 -5.04 9.29
N MET A 132 -5.55 -4.34 9.43
CA MET A 132 -4.40 -4.45 8.52
C MET A 132 -3.37 -5.42 9.09
N LEU A 133 -3.18 -6.57 8.43
CA LEU A 133 -2.23 -7.61 8.82
C LEU A 133 -0.83 -7.32 8.25
N ALA A 134 0.09 -6.89 9.11
CA ALA A 134 1.45 -6.47 8.74
C ALA A 134 2.52 -7.03 9.71
N GLY A 135 2.41 -8.32 10.06
CA GLY A 135 3.31 -8.97 11.02
C GLY A 135 3.26 -8.27 12.39
N ARG A 136 4.42 -7.86 12.92
CA ARG A 136 4.52 -7.09 14.18
C ARG A 136 3.84 -5.72 14.12
N LYS A 137 3.60 -5.17 12.93
CA LYS A 137 2.97 -3.87 12.72
C LYS A 137 1.45 -3.97 12.49
N THR A 138 0.85 -5.14 12.70
CA THR A 138 -0.60 -5.34 12.56
C THR A 138 -1.40 -4.37 13.44
N PHE A 139 -2.44 -3.76 12.89
CA PHE A 139 -3.29 -2.81 13.61
C PHE A 139 -4.73 -2.83 13.09
N VAL A 140 -5.68 -2.35 13.91
CA VAL A 140 -7.07 -2.14 13.48
C VAL A 140 -7.16 -0.76 12.85
N HIS A 141 -7.57 -0.70 11.59
CA HIS A 141 -7.84 0.56 10.90
C HIS A 141 -9.21 1.13 11.29
N GLY A 142 -10.18 0.25 11.54
CA GLY A 142 -11.55 0.61 11.88
C GLY A 142 -12.40 0.80 10.62
N CYS A 143 -13.38 1.70 10.69
CA CYS A 143 -14.20 2.08 9.55
C CYS A 143 -13.42 2.96 8.55
N PRO A 144 -13.26 2.54 7.28
CA PRO A 144 -12.59 3.37 6.28
C PRO A 144 -13.33 4.67 5.95
N GLN A 145 -14.66 4.70 6.09
CA GLN A 145 -15.46 5.91 5.88
C GLN A 145 -15.16 6.96 6.95
N CYS A 146 -15.25 6.59 8.24
CA CYS A 146 -14.88 7.50 9.33
C CYS A 146 -13.47 8.07 9.14
N LYS A 147 -12.52 7.26 8.65
CA LYS A 147 -11.15 7.72 8.39
C LYS A 147 -11.05 8.68 7.22
N ALA A 148 -11.93 8.57 6.23
CA ALA A 148 -12.07 9.55 5.17
C ALA A 148 -12.72 10.83 5.68
N ASP A 149 -13.81 10.74 6.44
CA ASP A 149 -14.52 11.91 6.97
C ASP A 149 -13.64 12.69 7.95
N GLU A 150 -12.96 12.01 8.87
CA GLU A 150 -11.98 12.62 9.79
C GLU A 150 -10.89 13.38 9.02
N ALA A 151 -10.45 12.83 7.87
CA ALA A 151 -9.42 13.45 7.05
C ALA A 151 -9.95 14.68 6.29
N ASP A 152 -11.21 14.65 5.85
CA ASP A 152 -11.85 15.76 5.15
C ASP A 152 -12.25 16.91 6.10
N GLU A 153 -12.54 16.62 7.37
CA GLU A 153 -12.92 17.61 8.39
C GLU A 153 -11.72 18.32 9.03
N GLN A 154 -10.53 17.72 9.01
CA GLN A 154 -9.33 18.33 9.56
C GLN A 154 -8.87 19.49 8.68
N GLU A 155 -8.83 20.70 9.26
CA GLU A 155 -8.21 21.84 8.59
C GLU A 155 -6.69 21.60 8.47
N ASP A 156 -6.17 21.82 7.26
CA ASP A 156 -4.75 21.68 6.97
C ASP A 156 -3.96 22.76 7.73
N GLU A 157 -3.05 22.34 8.63
CA GLU A 157 -2.19 23.26 9.36
C GLU A 157 -1.03 23.69 8.46
N VAL A 158 -1.06 24.94 8.01
CA VAL A 158 -0.02 25.53 7.16
C VAL A 158 1.23 25.80 7.99
N ILE A 159 2.37 25.27 7.55
CA ILE A 159 3.65 25.34 8.27
C ILE A 159 4.69 26.24 7.61
N GLY A 160 4.51 26.63 6.34
CA GLY A 160 5.42 27.54 5.67
C GLY A 160 5.31 27.48 4.16
N THR A 161 6.22 28.15 3.47
CA THR A 161 6.22 28.28 2.00
C THR A 161 6.64 26.97 1.32
N CYS A 162 6.01 26.62 0.19
CA CYS A 162 6.43 25.48 -0.62
C CYS A 162 7.74 25.78 -1.37
N PRO A 163 8.77 24.92 -1.29
CA PRO A 163 10.04 25.15 -2.01
C PRO A 163 9.86 25.10 -3.53
N ASP A 164 8.97 24.23 -4.04
CA ASP A 164 8.79 24.05 -5.49
C ASP A 164 8.01 25.17 -6.17
N CYS A 165 7.01 25.75 -5.49
CA CYS A 165 6.08 26.69 -6.13
C CYS A 165 5.68 27.88 -5.25
N GLY A 166 6.26 28.03 -4.07
CA GLY A 166 5.92 29.13 -3.16
C GLY A 166 6.21 30.49 -3.78
N GLU A 167 7.40 30.67 -4.37
CA GLU A 167 7.82 31.96 -4.91
C GLU A 167 7.07 32.35 -6.20
N GLU A 168 6.98 31.45 -7.17
CA GLU A 168 6.38 31.76 -8.48
C GLU A 168 4.84 31.82 -8.44
N HIS A 169 4.29 31.15 -7.44
CA HIS A 169 3.01 30.47 -7.58
C HIS A 169 2.21 30.48 -6.27
N GLY A 170 2.79 30.97 -5.17
CA GLY A 170 2.11 31.19 -3.89
C GLY A 170 1.65 29.90 -3.20
N GLY A 171 2.32 28.77 -3.43
CA GLY A 171 2.01 27.54 -2.73
C GLY A 171 2.62 27.49 -1.33
N ASP A 172 1.87 26.94 -0.38
CA ASP A 172 2.32 26.72 1.00
C ASP A 172 2.37 25.22 1.29
N LEU A 173 3.23 24.82 2.23
CA LEU A 173 3.24 23.49 2.82
C LEU A 173 2.28 23.44 3.99
N ALA A 174 1.48 22.38 4.04
CA ALA A 174 0.61 22.09 5.17
C ALA A 174 0.70 20.63 5.60
N ILE A 175 0.46 20.38 6.89
CA ILE A 175 0.33 19.03 7.44
C ILE A 175 -1.05 18.50 7.07
N LYS A 176 -1.07 17.49 6.20
CA LYS A 176 -2.29 16.88 5.67
C LYS A 176 -2.47 15.47 6.20
N ARG A 177 -3.72 15.11 6.54
CA ARG A 177 -4.12 13.73 6.79
C ARG A 177 -4.80 13.19 5.54
N LEU A 178 -4.31 12.07 5.02
CA LEU A 178 -4.94 11.39 3.89
C LEU A 178 -6.09 10.51 4.38
N ARG A 179 -7.11 10.34 3.54
CA ARG A 179 -8.22 9.39 3.76
C ARG A 179 -7.77 7.94 4.02
N SER A 180 -6.55 7.59 3.58
CA SER A 180 -5.94 6.27 3.85
C SER A 180 -5.44 6.10 5.30
N GLY A 181 -5.52 7.16 6.10
CA GLY A 181 -5.01 7.25 7.47
C GLY A 181 -3.51 7.56 7.58
N SER A 182 -2.79 7.75 6.47
CA SER A 182 -1.42 8.28 6.51
C SER A 182 -1.41 9.81 6.62
N ARG A 183 -0.26 10.37 7.00
CA ARG A 183 -0.05 11.81 7.10
C ARG A 183 1.17 12.21 6.29
N LEU A 184 1.18 13.43 5.80
CA LEU A 184 2.28 14.01 5.05
C LEU A 184 2.30 15.53 5.24
N VAL A 185 3.45 16.15 4.98
CA VAL A 185 3.49 17.56 4.62
C VAL A 185 3.30 17.64 3.11
N GLY A 186 2.39 18.47 2.61
CA GLY A 186 2.15 18.58 1.17
C GLY A 186 1.74 19.98 0.76
N CYS A 187 1.98 20.30 -0.52
CA CYS A 187 1.63 21.60 -1.07
C CYS A 187 0.10 21.84 -1.08
N THR A 188 -0.32 23.05 -0.71
CA THR A 188 -1.72 23.49 -0.76
C THR A 188 -2.26 23.62 -2.17
N ARG A 189 -1.38 23.69 -3.17
CA ARG A 189 -1.74 23.80 -4.59
C ARG A 189 -1.92 22.47 -5.31
N TYR A 190 -1.87 21.33 -4.62
CA TYR A 190 -2.22 20.05 -5.24
C TYR A 190 -3.61 20.13 -5.91
N PRO A 191 -3.77 19.69 -7.17
CA PRO A 191 -2.86 18.86 -7.98
C PRO A 191 -1.85 19.61 -8.87
N ASP A 192 -1.81 20.95 -8.86
CA ASP A 192 -0.88 21.73 -9.71
C ASP A 192 0.58 21.61 -9.25
N CYS A 193 0.81 21.33 -7.96
CA CYS A 193 2.12 21.01 -7.38
C CYS A 193 1.97 19.77 -6.49
N ASP A 194 2.79 18.75 -6.73
CA ASP A 194 2.73 17.43 -6.07
C ASP A 194 3.82 17.22 -5.02
N TYR A 195 4.57 18.28 -4.67
CA TYR A 195 5.55 18.26 -3.59
C TYR A 195 4.93 17.73 -2.29
N SER A 196 5.55 16.69 -1.73
CA SER A 196 5.11 16.09 -0.48
C SER A 196 6.23 15.36 0.26
N LEU A 197 6.13 15.35 1.60
CA LEU A 197 7.06 14.71 2.51
C LEU A 197 6.28 13.75 3.42
N PRO A 198 6.63 12.45 3.47
CA PRO A 198 5.92 11.49 4.28
C PRO A 198 6.14 11.74 5.78
N LEU A 199 5.07 11.67 6.58
CA LEU A 199 5.15 11.77 8.02
C LEU A 199 4.85 10.42 8.72
N PRO A 200 5.34 10.23 9.96
CA PRO A 200 4.99 9.06 10.77
C PRO A 200 3.47 8.90 10.89
N ARG A 201 2.99 7.66 10.81
CA ARG A 201 1.55 7.35 10.83
C ARG A 201 0.91 7.38 12.22
N ARG A 202 1.71 7.33 13.29
CA ARG A 202 1.23 7.24 14.69
C ARG A 202 1.76 8.40 15.52
N GLY A 203 1.07 8.66 16.62
CA GLY A 203 1.35 9.78 17.52
C GLY A 203 0.67 11.08 17.10
N GLU A 204 0.60 12.05 18.00
CA GLU A 204 0.11 13.41 17.71
C GLU A 204 1.28 14.26 17.20
N ILE A 205 1.05 15.11 16.20
CA ILE A 205 2.08 16.02 15.66
C ILE A 205 1.89 17.36 16.36
N GLU A 206 2.96 17.87 16.93
CA GLU A 206 3.07 19.23 17.47
C GLU A 206 4.00 20.02 16.55
N VAL A 207 3.53 21.16 16.06
CA VAL A 207 4.36 22.19 15.42
C VAL A 207 4.99 23.01 16.53
N THR A 208 6.33 23.05 16.57
CA THR A 208 7.05 23.77 17.63
C THR A 208 7.37 25.21 17.20
N ASP A 209 7.74 26.04 18.18
CA ASP A 209 8.19 27.42 17.93
C ASP A 209 9.62 27.49 17.34
N GLU A 210 10.36 26.37 17.32
CA GLU A 210 11.71 26.31 16.74
C GLU A 210 11.62 26.22 15.22
N THR A 211 12.37 27.05 14.51
CA THR A 211 12.40 27.07 13.04
C THR A 211 13.76 26.65 12.49
N CYS A 212 13.73 25.96 11.35
CA CYS A 212 14.91 25.58 10.61
C CYS A 212 15.54 26.79 9.93
N GLU A 213 16.85 26.98 10.10
CA GLU A 213 17.58 28.09 9.48
C GLU A 213 17.72 27.95 7.95
N GLU A 214 17.69 26.72 7.42
CA GLU A 214 17.84 26.46 5.97
C GLU A 214 16.52 26.62 5.22
N HIS A 215 15.42 26.08 5.75
CA HIS A 215 14.14 25.98 5.03
C HIS A 215 13.07 26.94 5.53
N ASP A 216 13.32 27.69 6.61
CA ASP A 216 12.33 28.56 7.27
C ASP A 216 11.02 27.82 7.66
N LEU A 217 11.13 26.53 7.95
CA LEU A 217 10.02 25.67 8.39
C LEU A 217 10.13 25.37 9.88
N PRO A 218 9.00 25.27 10.61
CA PRO A 218 9.01 24.88 12.01
C PRO A 218 9.46 23.43 12.17
N HIS A 219 10.08 23.14 13.30
CA HIS A 219 10.37 21.78 13.73
C HIS A 219 9.07 21.07 14.13
N LEU A 220 8.99 19.79 13.81
CA LEU A 220 7.88 18.94 14.19
C LEU A 220 8.30 18.01 15.33
N ARG A 221 7.41 17.81 16.29
CA ARG A 221 7.54 16.81 17.35
C ARG A 221 6.39 15.83 17.26
N VAL A 222 6.68 14.54 17.44
CA VAL A 222 5.69 13.46 17.39
C VAL A 222 5.52 12.82 18.77
N HIS A 223 4.35 13.00 19.36
CA HIS A 223 3.97 12.41 20.66
C HIS A 223 3.44 11.00 20.44
N SER A 224 4.29 9.98 20.63
CA SER A 224 3.90 8.57 20.48
C SER A 224 4.46 7.72 21.63
N GLY A 225 3.68 7.57 22.72
CA GLY A 225 4.09 6.82 23.91
C GLY A 225 4.50 7.76 25.05
N ASP A 226 5.38 7.30 25.93
CA ASP A 226 5.81 8.05 27.12
C ASP A 226 6.79 9.20 26.81
N GLU A 227 7.59 9.07 25.74
CA GLU A 227 8.58 10.07 25.34
C GLU A 227 8.29 10.59 23.92
N PRO A 228 8.13 11.91 23.74
CA PRO A 228 7.97 12.52 22.43
C PRO A 228 9.25 12.37 21.60
N TRP A 229 9.09 12.15 20.30
CA TRP A 229 10.20 12.10 19.34
C TRP A 229 10.31 13.44 18.60
N GLU A 230 11.45 14.11 18.73
CA GLU A 230 11.80 15.27 17.90
C GLU A 230 12.08 14.83 16.46
N LEU A 231 11.19 15.21 15.54
CA LEU A 231 11.36 14.93 14.12
C LEU A 231 12.25 15.99 13.46
N GLY A 232 12.20 17.24 13.95
CA GLY A 232 12.94 18.38 13.42
C GLY A 232 12.26 18.97 12.18
N CYS A 233 13.02 19.67 11.33
CA CYS A 233 12.53 20.15 10.04
C CYS A 233 12.06 18.97 9.17
N PRO A 234 10.84 19.00 8.60
CA PRO A 234 10.34 17.90 7.79
C PRO A 234 11.17 17.65 6.52
N ILE A 235 11.78 18.69 5.93
CA ILE A 235 12.66 18.56 4.75
C ILE A 235 13.97 17.89 5.15
N CYS A 236 14.68 18.42 6.14
CA CYS A 236 15.93 17.82 6.63
C CYS A 236 15.72 16.36 7.06
N ASN A 237 14.65 16.09 7.82
CA ASN A 237 14.32 14.74 8.28
C ASN A 237 14.14 13.77 7.11
N TYR A 238 13.41 14.19 6.07
CA TYR A 238 13.19 13.37 4.90
C TYR A 238 14.47 13.12 4.09
N ARG A 239 15.31 14.14 3.94
CA ARG A 239 16.64 13.99 3.31
C ARG A 239 17.49 12.96 4.04
N GLU A 240 17.62 13.10 5.37
CA GLU A 240 18.39 12.13 6.15
C GLU A 240 17.77 10.72 6.10
N PHE A 241 16.43 10.61 6.11
CA PHE A 241 15.75 9.32 6.00
C PHE A 241 16.07 8.64 4.65
N THR A 242 16.03 9.39 3.57
CA THR A 242 16.32 8.91 2.21
C THR A 242 17.79 8.53 2.09
N ALA A 243 18.70 9.36 2.61
CA ALA A 243 20.12 9.07 2.69
C ALA A 243 20.43 7.74 3.40
N ARG A 244 19.70 7.41 4.47
CA ARG A 244 19.83 6.13 5.19
C ARG A 244 19.31 4.93 4.40
N GLN A 245 18.32 5.12 3.53
CA GLN A 245 17.78 4.05 2.67
C GLN A 245 18.65 3.79 1.44
N GLU A 246 19.20 4.86 0.84
CA GLU A 246 19.93 4.81 -0.43
C GLU A 246 21.46 4.81 -0.25
N GLY A 247 21.94 5.08 0.97
CA GLY A 247 23.33 4.91 1.38
C GLY A 247 24.15 6.20 1.44
N SER A 248 23.69 7.33 0.88
CA SER A 248 24.34 8.66 1.01
C SER A 248 23.37 9.81 0.77
N GLU A 249 23.64 11.00 1.35
CA GLU A 249 22.81 12.21 1.21
C GLU A 249 22.67 12.69 -0.23
N LEU A 250 23.72 12.56 -1.04
CA LEU A 250 23.67 12.89 -2.45
C LEU A 250 22.65 12.07 -3.25
N GLN A 251 22.36 10.83 -2.84
CA GLN A 251 21.39 9.98 -3.56
C GLN A 251 19.95 10.43 -3.30
N ALA A 252 19.71 11.17 -2.21
CA ALA A 252 18.41 11.74 -1.91
C ALA A 252 18.01 12.89 -2.85
N VAL A 253 18.95 13.44 -3.63
CA VAL A 253 18.68 14.46 -4.65
C VAL A 253 18.19 13.78 -5.92
N GLU A 254 17.01 14.19 -6.42
CA GLU A 254 16.40 13.58 -7.59
C GLU A 254 17.32 13.69 -8.82
N GLY A 255 17.67 12.53 -9.40
CA GLY A 255 18.55 12.42 -10.56
C GLY A 255 19.99 12.01 -10.25
N ILE A 256 20.38 11.94 -8.97
CA ILE A 256 21.69 11.43 -8.54
C ILE A 256 21.59 9.95 -8.15
N GLY A 257 22.00 9.06 -9.05
CA GLY A 257 22.09 7.62 -8.73
C GLY A 257 23.37 7.24 -7.97
N GLU A 258 23.41 6.03 -7.41
CA GLU A 258 24.54 5.47 -6.64
C GLU A 258 25.93 5.71 -7.28
N LYS A 259 26.05 5.48 -8.59
CA LYS A 259 27.32 5.67 -9.32
C LYS A 259 27.71 7.12 -9.46
N THR A 260 26.74 8.02 -9.57
CA THR A 260 26.95 9.46 -9.69
C THR A 260 27.32 10.03 -8.33
N ALA A 261 26.62 9.63 -7.27
CA ALA A 261 26.95 9.98 -5.89
C ALA A 261 28.38 9.54 -5.51
N ALA A 262 28.79 8.34 -5.91
CA ALA A 262 30.17 7.87 -5.67
C ALA A 262 31.22 8.75 -6.37
N LYS A 263 30.96 9.18 -7.62
CA LYS A 263 31.89 10.06 -8.34
C LYS A 263 31.93 11.48 -7.76
N LEU A 264 30.79 12.01 -7.33
CA LEU A 264 30.70 13.30 -6.64
C LEU A 264 31.52 13.28 -5.35
N LYS A 265 31.43 12.17 -4.61
CA LYS A 265 32.25 11.93 -3.42
C LYS A 265 33.74 11.87 -3.73
N ASP A 266 34.13 11.18 -4.80
CA ASP A 266 35.53 11.15 -5.26
C ASP A 266 36.04 12.54 -5.69
N ALA A 267 35.14 13.45 -6.10
CA ALA A 267 35.42 14.85 -6.42
C ALA A 267 35.34 15.79 -5.19
N GLY A 268 35.19 15.26 -3.97
CA GLY A 268 35.18 16.03 -2.73
C GLY A 268 33.82 16.62 -2.34
N VAL A 269 32.74 16.20 -3.00
CA VAL A 269 31.36 16.51 -2.62
C VAL A 269 30.84 15.34 -1.80
N ASP A 270 30.99 15.41 -0.47
CA ASP A 270 30.56 14.35 0.45
C ASP A 270 29.07 14.43 0.82
N GLY A 271 28.46 15.60 0.67
CA GLY A 271 27.07 15.89 1.02
C GLY A 271 26.44 16.96 0.13
N VAL A 272 25.18 17.29 0.47
CA VAL A 272 24.37 18.24 -0.31
C VAL A 272 24.84 19.68 -0.12
N ASP A 273 25.38 20.03 1.05
CA ASP A 273 25.93 21.37 1.31
C ASP A 273 27.16 21.68 0.44
N GLU A 274 28.05 20.70 0.29
CA GLU A 274 29.16 20.79 -0.66
C GLU A 274 28.65 20.84 -2.10
N LEU A 275 27.57 20.14 -2.44
CA LEU A 275 26.98 20.19 -3.78
C LEU A 275 26.40 21.57 -4.08
N LYS A 276 25.68 22.18 -3.13
CA LYS A 276 25.11 23.54 -3.25
C LYS A 276 26.17 24.62 -3.40
N SER A 277 27.30 24.47 -2.71
CA SER A 277 28.38 25.44 -2.72
C SER A 277 29.43 25.20 -3.82
N ALA A 278 29.40 24.05 -4.49
CA ALA A 278 30.29 23.72 -5.59
C ALA A 278 30.03 24.59 -6.84
N ASP A 279 31.10 24.97 -7.53
CA ASP A 279 30.99 25.61 -8.84
C ASP A 279 30.54 24.56 -9.89
N PRO A 280 29.45 24.79 -10.64
CA PRO A 280 28.93 23.81 -11.58
C PRO A 280 29.86 23.47 -12.73
N ASP A 281 30.68 24.42 -13.19
CA ASP A 281 31.59 24.23 -14.32
C ASP A 281 32.85 23.49 -13.88
N ASP A 282 33.32 23.72 -12.66
CA ASP A 282 34.42 22.95 -12.04
C ASP A 282 33.98 21.51 -11.76
N LEU A 283 32.80 21.32 -11.15
CA LEU A 283 32.30 19.98 -10.81
C LEU A 283 31.99 19.13 -12.06
N ALA A 284 31.48 19.76 -13.13
CA ALA A 284 31.28 19.09 -14.42
C ALA A 284 32.58 18.72 -15.13
N SER A 285 33.67 19.43 -14.83
CA SER A 285 35.01 19.11 -15.37
C SER A 285 35.65 17.95 -14.62
N ASP A 286 35.36 17.81 -13.32
CA ASP A 286 35.93 16.78 -12.45
C ASP A 286 35.12 15.46 -12.47
N VAL A 287 33.83 15.51 -12.82
CA VAL A 287 32.93 14.34 -12.79
C VAL A 287 32.53 13.88 -14.19
N ASP A 288 33.13 12.79 -14.65
CA ASP A 288 32.86 12.18 -15.96
C ASP A 288 31.37 11.86 -16.16
N GLY A 289 30.77 12.47 -17.20
CA GLY A 289 29.39 12.24 -17.63
C GLY A 289 28.35 13.14 -16.96
N VAL A 290 28.79 14.17 -16.24
CA VAL A 290 27.94 15.19 -15.62
C VAL A 290 28.22 16.54 -16.29
N GLY A 291 27.19 17.17 -16.84
CA GLY A 291 27.30 18.52 -17.41
C GLY A 291 27.02 19.60 -16.37
N ALA A 292 27.51 20.82 -16.58
CA ALA A 292 27.29 21.94 -15.68
C ALA A 292 25.79 22.26 -15.50
N ASP A 293 24.99 22.08 -16.55
CA ASP A 293 23.53 22.23 -16.48
C ASP A 293 22.87 21.16 -15.60
N THR A 294 23.43 19.95 -15.58
CA THR A 294 22.97 18.87 -14.70
C THR A 294 23.31 19.15 -13.24
N VAL A 295 24.50 19.72 -12.97
CA VAL A 295 24.87 20.15 -11.62
C VAL A 295 23.94 21.26 -11.12
N ARG A 296 23.62 22.26 -11.96
CA ARG A 296 22.68 23.33 -11.62
C ARG A 296 21.27 22.80 -11.34
N ASP A 297 20.80 21.83 -12.12
CA ASP A 297 19.52 21.14 -11.89
C ASP A 297 19.52 20.39 -10.55
N TRP A 298 20.61 19.70 -10.21
CA TRP A 298 20.74 19.06 -8.90
C TRP A 298 20.83 20.06 -7.75
N GLN A 299 21.51 21.19 -7.92
CA GLN A 299 21.58 22.26 -6.91
C GLN A 299 20.19 22.86 -6.65
N ALA A 300 19.39 23.08 -7.70
CA ALA A 300 18.03 23.57 -7.57
C ALA A 300 17.10 22.56 -6.87
N LYS A 301 17.32 21.25 -7.10
CA LYS A 301 16.57 20.15 -6.45
C LYS A 301 17.10 19.79 -5.06
N ALA A 302 18.27 20.31 -4.72
CA ALA A 302 18.91 20.15 -3.44
C ALA A 302 18.41 21.19 -2.42
N ASP A 303 17.70 22.23 -2.85
CA ASP A 303 16.97 23.18 -2.00
C ASP A 303 15.67 22.61 -1.45
#